data_AF-A0A835S925-F1
#
_entry.id   AF-A0A835S925-F1
#
_cell.length_a   1.000
_cell.length_b   1.000
_cell.length_c   1.000
_cell.angle_alpha   90.00
_cell.angle_beta   90.00
_cell.angle_gamma   90.00
#
_symmetry.space_group_name_H-M   'P 1'
#
loop_
_entity.id
_entity.type
_entity.pdbx_description
1 polymer ?
#
loop_
_entity_poly.entity_id
_entity_poly.type
_entity_poly.pdbx_seq_one_letter_code
_entity_poly.pdbx_strand_id
1 'polypeptide(L)'
;MVARGQLIQEQFSTASKSSSGGKKAKDQGKEPIIPILLLPWVDKDNPFLLGRRPKELRPSLCPFLFSRFLYYQTPTARLFFRRGEMGEFYNADVPFLTESATALLSPDGRWTVAILKQVYDNVHGTVYLDPMSLKFIDTEHFQRLRDLKQLGVSYMVYPGAVHSRFEHSLGVYWLASQSLQHLQTYQGAELDIDRFDVQAVQLAGLLHDVGHGPFSHMFEHEFLPRVISGSKWSHESMSEKLVDYIADQHHIDIDSECLRKVKDMIIASSNTRVTNGTNEKRFLYDIVANGRNGIDVDKFDYIARDCRACGLGYNFQFRRLVQSMRVMDDEICYPAKEYLTVHKLFATRMTFGPGSVYPCKSKGNRAYAC
;
A
#
# COMPACT_ATOMS: atom_id res chain seq x y z
N MET A 1 -30.10 -24.48 56.58
CA MET A 1 -30.74 -24.00 55.33
C MET A 1 -30.03 -24.71 54.18
N VAL A 2 -30.48 -25.88 53.72
CA VAL A 2 -31.58 -26.09 52.75
C VAL A 2 -31.37 -25.18 51.53
N ALA A 3 -31.21 -25.64 50.29
CA ALA A 3 -31.11 -26.97 49.70
C ALA A 3 -30.77 -26.84 48.20
N ARG A 4 -30.02 -27.84 47.68
CA ARG A 4 -30.24 -28.65 46.45
C ARG A 4 -30.43 -27.93 45.10
N GLY A 5 -29.92 -28.42 43.97
CA GLY A 5 -29.44 -29.75 43.55
C GLY A 5 -29.56 -29.78 42.01
N GLN A 6 -29.15 -30.77 41.22
CA GLN A 6 -28.46 -32.03 41.40
C GLN A 6 -28.11 -32.51 39.97
N LEU A 7 -26.95 -33.15 39.79
CA LEU A 7 -26.63 -34.01 38.65
C LEU A 7 -27.52 -35.25 38.65
N ILE A 8 -27.93 -35.76 37.47
CA ILE A 8 -28.15 -37.19 37.21
C ILE A 8 -27.74 -37.53 35.75
N GLN A 9 -26.91 -38.57 35.62
CA GLN A 9 -26.54 -39.36 34.44
C GLN A 9 -27.62 -40.39 34.06
N GLU A 10 -27.65 -40.84 32.79
CA GLU A 10 -27.73 -42.26 32.34
C GLU A 10 -27.92 -42.26 30.80
N GLN A 11 -27.01 -42.76 29.94
CA GLN A 11 -26.61 -44.14 29.62
C GLN A 11 -27.69 -45.01 28.95
N PHE A 12 -27.54 -45.25 27.63
CA PHE A 12 -27.83 -46.49 26.88
C PHE A 12 -26.86 -46.49 25.67
N SER A 13 -25.83 -47.36 25.54
CA SER A 13 -25.82 -48.75 25.04
C SER A 13 -26.36 -48.87 23.60
N THR A 14 -25.75 -49.47 22.56
CA THR A 14 -24.68 -50.46 22.41
C THR A 14 -24.14 -50.54 20.94
N ALA A 15 -22.83 -50.82 20.83
CA ALA A 15 -22.12 -51.73 19.92
C ALA A 15 -22.32 -51.83 18.37
N SER A 16 -21.15 -51.69 17.70
CA SER A 16 -20.58 -52.53 16.60
C SER A 16 -20.84 -52.18 15.13
N LYS A 17 -19.77 -51.83 14.39
CA LYS A 17 -19.09 -52.71 13.40
C LYS A 17 -17.84 -52.06 12.81
N SER A 18 -16.96 -52.93 12.34
CA SER A 18 -15.55 -52.78 12.01
C SER A 18 -15.23 -52.35 10.58
N SER A 19 -13.97 -51.93 10.42
CA SER A 19 -13.03 -52.11 9.30
C SER A 19 -13.16 -51.34 7.98
N SER A 20 -12.01 -50.71 7.66
CA SER A 20 -11.35 -50.43 6.37
C SER A 20 -11.11 -48.93 6.21
N GLY A 21 -9.86 -48.45 6.15
CA GLY A 21 -8.82 -48.85 5.22
C GLY A 21 -8.90 -47.93 4.00
N GLY A 22 -8.38 -46.70 4.12
CA GLY A 22 -8.40 -45.73 3.01
C GLY A 22 -7.57 -44.49 3.30
N LYS A 23 -6.31 -44.50 2.85
CA LYS A 23 -5.48 -43.29 2.71
C LYS A 23 -6.22 -42.28 1.82
N LYS A 24 -6.60 -41.13 2.35
CA LYS A 24 -6.94 -39.95 1.54
C LYS A 24 -5.86 -38.90 1.71
N ALA A 25 -5.20 -38.60 0.60
CA ALA A 25 -4.30 -37.48 0.45
C ALA A 25 -4.99 -36.20 0.93
N LYS A 26 -4.28 -35.40 1.73
CA LYS A 26 -4.66 -34.01 2.02
C LYS A 26 -4.54 -33.23 0.72
N ASP A 27 -5.67 -33.04 0.07
CA ASP A 27 -5.84 -32.04 -0.97
C ASP A 27 -5.60 -30.68 -0.31
N GLN A 28 -4.44 -30.08 -0.60
CA GLN A 28 -4.16 -28.72 -0.18
C GLN A 28 -5.13 -27.83 -0.95
N GLY A 29 -6.13 -27.31 -0.23
CA GLY A 29 -7.08 -26.35 -0.77
C GLY A 29 -6.32 -25.17 -1.37
N LYS A 30 -6.20 -25.18 -2.71
CA LYS A 30 -5.87 -24.00 -3.48
C LYS A 30 -6.96 -22.99 -3.19
N GLU A 31 -6.64 -21.94 -2.44
CA GLU A 31 -7.50 -20.77 -2.38
C GLU A 31 -7.74 -20.29 -3.82
N PRO A 32 -8.98 -20.02 -4.23
CA PRO A 32 -9.23 -19.47 -5.54
C PRO A 32 -8.58 -18.09 -5.59
N ILE A 33 -7.51 -17.98 -6.38
CA ILE A 33 -7.07 -16.71 -6.93
C ILE A 33 -8.28 -16.16 -7.67
N ILE A 34 -8.99 -15.20 -7.06
CA ILE A 34 -9.96 -14.41 -7.80
C ILE A 34 -9.12 -13.66 -8.82
N PRO A 35 -9.24 -13.96 -10.12
CA PRO A 35 -8.63 -13.07 -11.10
C PRO A 35 -9.33 -11.75 -10.87
N ILE A 36 -8.59 -10.76 -10.39
CA ILE A 36 -8.96 -9.36 -10.61
C ILE A 36 -8.87 -9.21 -12.13
N LEU A 37 -9.94 -9.62 -12.79
CA LEU A 37 -10.22 -9.36 -14.19
C LEU A 37 -10.10 -7.84 -14.31
N LEU A 38 -8.96 -7.41 -14.87
CA LEU A 38 -8.95 -6.67 -16.12
C LEU A 38 -10.38 -6.58 -16.67
N LEU A 39 -11.02 -5.45 -16.44
CA LEU A 39 -12.18 -5.10 -17.26
C LEU A 39 -11.73 -5.27 -18.72
N PRO A 40 -12.47 -6.05 -19.54
CA PRO A 40 -11.94 -6.52 -20.80
C PRO A 40 -11.54 -5.35 -21.69
N TRP A 41 -10.29 -5.45 -22.14
CA TRP A 41 -9.75 -4.72 -23.26
C TRP A 41 -10.69 -4.90 -24.45
N VAL A 42 -11.18 -3.80 -25.01
CA VAL A 42 -11.99 -3.84 -26.24
C VAL A 42 -11.03 -4.13 -27.39
N ASP A 43 -11.08 -5.36 -27.89
CA ASP A 43 -10.48 -5.75 -29.16
C ASP A 43 -11.12 -4.91 -30.28
N LYS A 44 -10.29 -4.21 -31.07
CA LYS A 44 -10.73 -3.17 -32.00
C LYS A 44 -11.29 -3.70 -33.32
N ASP A 45 -11.26 -5.02 -33.55
CA ASP A 45 -11.48 -5.56 -34.89
C ASP A 45 -12.76 -6.40 -35.08
N ASN A 46 -13.70 -6.46 -34.13
CA ASN A 46 -14.98 -7.16 -34.41
C ASN A 46 -16.21 -6.69 -33.59
N PRO A 47 -16.92 -5.65 -34.03
CA PRO A 47 -18.18 -5.24 -33.41
C PRO A 47 -19.33 -5.92 -34.14
N PHE A 48 -19.75 -7.13 -33.76
CA PHE A 48 -21.11 -7.70 -33.96
C PHE A 48 -21.04 -9.21 -33.78
N LEU A 49 -21.55 -9.74 -32.67
CA LEU A 49 -22.22 -11.05 -32.60
C LEU A 49 -22.97 -11.15 -31.26
N LEU A 50 -24.18 -10.61 -31.24
CA LEU A 50 -25.20 -10.89 -30.23
C LEU A 50 -25.80 -12.28 -30.52
N GLY A 51 -25.65 -13.25 -29.62
CA GLY A 51 -26.32 -14.54 -29.80
C GLY A 51 -26.16 -15.56 -28.69
N ARG A 52 -27.00 -15.48 -27.65
CA ARG A 52 -27.84 -16.56 -27.07
C ARG A 52 -28.19 -16.25 -25.60
N ARG A 53 -29.50 -16.12 -25.31
CA ARG A 53 -30.08 -15.99 -23.97
C ARG A 53 -30.27 -17.39 -23.33
N PRO A 54 -29.93 -17.60 -22.05
CA PRO A 54 -30.64 -18.57 -21.21
C PRO A 54 -31.93 -17.93 -20.65
N LYS A 55 -32.96 -18.76 -20.55
CA LYS A 55 -34.32 -18.42 -20.14
C LYS A 55 -34.44 -18.18 -18.63
N GLU A 56 -35.24 -17.17 -18.29
CA GLU A 56 -36.14 -17.05 -17.13
C GLU A 56 -35.57 -17.11 -15.70
N LEU A 57 -35.40 -15.92 -15.12
CA LEU A 57 -35.67 -15.65 -13.69
C LEU A 57 -36.46 -14.32 -13.61
N ARG A 58 -37.56 -14.32 -12.85
CA ARG A 58 -38.57 -13.25 -12.78
C ARG A 58 -38.03 -11.95 -12.15
N PRO A 59 -38.66 -10.78 -12.45
CA PRO A 59 -38.09 -9.47 -12.15
C PRO A 59 -38.60 -8.90 -10.82
N SER A 60 -37.68 -8.44 -9.96
CA SER A 60 -37.98 -7.34 -9.03
C SER A 60 -36.72 -6.47 -8.81
N LEU A 61 -36.89 -5.19 -9.18
CA LEU A 61 -36.08 -4.04 -8.80
C LEU A 61 -34.60 -3.98 -9.27
N CYS A 62 -34.49 -3.52 -10.53
CA CYS A 62 -33.49 -2.57 -11.04
C CYS A 62 -32.00 -2.99 -11.10
N PRO A 63 -31.56 -3.69 -12.17
CA PRO A 63 -30.15 -3.81 -12.54
C PRO A 63 -29.63 -2.64 -13.41
N PHE A 64 -30.47 -1.65 -13.76
CA PHE A 64 -30.14 -0.65 -14.79
C PHE A 64 -29.35 0.58 -14.31
N LEU A 65 -29.10 0.74 -13.02
CA LEU A 65 -28.32 1.86 -12.48
C LEU A 65 -26.86 1.51 -12.12
N PHE A 66 -26.52 0.22 -12.03
CA PHE A 66 -25.19 -0.18 -11.54
C PHE A 66 -24.14 -0.39 -12.63
N SER A 67 -24.53 -0.87 -13.83
CA SER A 67 -23.54 -1.00 -14.92
C SER A 67 -23.08 0.36 -15.47
N ARG A 68 -23.89 1.40 -15.29
CA ARG A 68 -23.54 2.77 -15.69
C ARG A 68 -22.59 3.44 -14.70
N PHE A 69 -22.60 3.08 -13.41
CA PHE A 69 -21.78 3.75 -12.40
C PHE A 69 -20.31 3.32 -12.42
N LEU A 70 -20.03 2.04 -12.72
CA LEU A 70 -18.67 1.57 -13.00
C LEU A 70 -18.12 2.14 -14.33
N TYR A 71 -19.00 2.51 -15.26
CA TYR A 71 -18.64 3.16 -16.53
C TYR A 71 -18.27 4.64 -16.37
N TYR A 72 -18.77 5.32 -15.32
CA TYR A 72 -18.51 6.75 -15.10
C TYR A 72 -17.11 7.07 -14.55
N GLN A 73 -16.30 6.07 -14.17
CA GLN A 73 -14.87 6.29 -13.89
C GLN A 73 -13.98 6.14 -15.13
N THR A 74 -14.52 5.79 -16.30
CA THR A 74 -13.77 5.65 -17.55
C THR A 74 -14.37 6.44 -18.73
N PRO A 75 -14.56 7.77 -18.63
CA PRO A 75 -14.50 8.59 -19.82
C PRO A 75 -13.55 9.77 -19.62
N THR A 76 -12.26 9.53 -19.85
CA THR A 76 -11.42 10.54 -20.49
C THR A 76 -10.89 9.95 -21.78
N ALA A 77 -11.30 10.57 -22.90
CA ALA A 77 -10.69 10.33 -24.19
C ALA A 77 -9.19 10.61 -24.04
N ARG A 78 -8.38 9.55 -23.98
CA ARG A 78 -6.94 9.67 -24.06
C ARG A 78 -6.59 10.13 -25.47
N LEU A 79 -6.00 11.31 -25.59
CA LEU A 79 -4.99 11.51 -26.62
C LEU A 79 -3.96 10.39 -26.43
N PHE A 80 -3.98 9.41 -27.32
CA PHE A 80 -2.92 8.44 -27.43
C PHE A 80 -1.66 9.19 -27.86
N PHE A 81 -0.75 9.45 -26.94
CA PHE A 81 0.65 9.62 -27.33
C PHE A 81 1.13 8.24 -27.80
N ARG A 82 1.21 8.09 -29.13
CA ARG A 82 1.94 6.98 -29.75
C ARG A 82 3.36 6.99 -29.18
N ARG A 83 3.91 5.79 -29.00
CA ARG A 83 5.36 5.58 -28.84
C ARG A 83 6.02 6.16 -30.10
N GLY A 84 6.64 7.34 -29.97
CA GLY A 84 7.26 8.10 -31.06
C GLY A 84 6.67 9.50 -31.15
N GLU A 85 7.50 10.53 -30.94
CA GLU A 85 7.18 11.97 -30.89
C GLU A 85 6.79 12.53 -29.50
N MET A 86 7.59 12.24 -28.48
CA MET A 86 7.91 13.29 -27.49
C MET A 86 9.21 13.90 -27.94
N GLY A 87 9.13 15.15 -28.38
CA GLY A 87 10.27 15.94 -28.82
C GLY A 87 11.41 15.84 -27.81
N GLU A 88 12.52 15.37 -28.34
CA GLU A 88 13.87 15.61 -27.89
C GLU A 88 14.06 17.06 -27.43
N PHE A 89 13.79 17.34 -26.15
CA PHE A 89 14.50 18.40 -25.45
C PHE A 89 15.70 17.75 -24.75
N TYR A 90 16.63 17.25 -25.56
CA TYR A 90 18.00 17.03 -25.11
C TYR A 90 18.56 18.40 -24.75
N ASN A 91 18.86 18.61 -23.47
CA ASN A 91 19.94 19.52 -23.15
C ASN A 91 21.19 18.91 -23.79
N ALA A 92 21.73 19.65 -24.75
CA ALA A 92 22.88 19.27 -25.55
C ALA A 92 24.07 18.88 -24.67
N ASP A 93 24.81 17.90 -25.19
CA ASP A 93 26.20 17.55 -24.89
C ASP A 93 26.49 16.87 -23.55
N VAL A 94 26.36 15.54 -23.53
CA VAL A 94 27.24 14.69 -22.71
C VAL A 94 27.81 13.58 -23.61
N PRO A 95 29.15 13.44 -23.73
CA PRO A 95 29.74 12.54 -24.69
C PRO A 95 29.49 11.08 -24.33
N PHE A 96 29.27 10.29 -25.40
CA PHE A 96 29.32 8.85 -25.43
C PHE A 96 30.55 8.31 -24.67
N LEU A 97 30.34 7.59 -23.56
CA LEU A 97 31.39 6.83 -22.89
C LEU A 97 30.93 5.40 -22.63
N THR A 98 31.52 4.52 -23.44
CA THR A 98 31.67 3.09 -23.29
C THR A 98 32.48 2.72 -22.03
N GLU A 99 32.16 1.54 -21.47
CA GLU A 99 32.99 0.70 -20.61
C GLU A 99 33.76 1.38 -19.46
N SER A 100 33.07 1.66 -18.35
CA SER A 100 33.52 1.31 -16.99
C SER A 100 32.41 1.66 -15.98
N ALA A 101 31.46 0.76 -15.80
CA ALA A 101 30.30 0.95 -14.89
C ALA A 101 30.68 0.95 -13.39
N THR A 102 31.96 0.87 -13.06
CA THR A 102 32.47 0.79 -11.68
C THR A 102 32.80 2.14 -11.04
N ALA A 103 32.64 3.27 -11.74
CA ALA A 103 32.99 4.61 -11.24
C ALA A 103 31.80 5.58 -11.14
N LEU A 104 30.62 5.11 -10.69
CA LEU A 104 29.37 5.91 -10.69
C LEU A 104 28.83 6.27 -9.30
N LEU A 105 29.51 5.85 -8.23
CA LEU A 105 29.25 6.27 -6.86
C LEU A 105 30.33 7.28 -6.46
N SER A 106 29.94 8.40 -5.87
CA SER A 106 30.92 9.18 -5.11
C SER A 106 31.48 8.31 -3.97
N PRO A 107 32.70 8.54 -3.48
CA PRO A 107 33.36 7.66 -2.48
C PRO A 107 32.56 7.45 -1.19
N ASP A 108 31.53 8.28 -0.96
CA ASP A 108 30.58 8.24 0.16
C ASP A 108 29.25 7.55 -0.15
N GLY A 109 29.14 6.86 -1.30
CA GLY A 109 27.96 6.05 -1.65
C GLY A 109 26.73 6.84 -2.10
N ARG A 110 26.87 8.13 -2.43
CA ARG A 110 25.75 8.97 -2.91
C ARG A 110 25.60 8.91 -4.43
N TRP A 111 24.34 8.87 -4.88
CA TRP A 111 24.00 9.12 -6.28
C TRP A 111 24.29 10.58 -6.62
N THR A 112 24.94 10.83 -7.75
CA THR A 112 25.04 12.19 -8.28
C THR A 112 23.64 12.63 -8.73
N VAL A 113 23.23 13.86 -8.35
CA VAL A 113 21.88 14.41 -8.62
C VAL A 113 21.53 14.37 -10.12
N ALA A 114 22.52 14.35 -11.00
CA ALA A 114 22.36 14.27 -12.46
C ALA A 114 21.70 12.97 -12.96
N ILE A 115 21.70 11.89 -12.17
CA ILE A 115 21.15 10.58 -12.58
C ILE A 115 19.73 10.34 -12.06
N LEU A 116 19.26 11.17 -11.12
CA LEU A 116 17.96 10.99 -10.47
C LEU A 116 16.84 11.71 -11.23
N LYS A 117 15.71 11.03 -11.45
CA LYS A 117 14.51 11.68 -11.98
C LYS A 117 13.90 12.55 -10.89
N GLN A 118 13.55 13.78 -11.26
CA GLN A 118 12.94 14.73 -10.34
C GLN A 118 11.44 14.82 -10.59
N VAL A 119 10.66 14.75 -9.51
CA VAL A 119 9.21 14.96 -9.52
C VAL A 119 8.87 15.98 -8.46
N TYR A 120 8.11 17.02 -8.82
CA TYR A 120 7.65 18.01 -7.86
C TYR A 120 6.36 17.53 -7.18
N ASP A 121 6.43 17.28 -5.88
CA ASP A 121 5.31 16.93 -5.02
C ASP A 121 4.83 18.16 -4.24
N ASN A 122 3.51 18.30 -4.10
CA ASN A 122 2.90 19.49 -3.49
C ASN A 122 2.96 19.51 -1.95
N VAL A 123 3.38 18.42 -1.31
CA VAL A 123 3.59 18.29 0.15
C VAL A 123 5.08 18.37 0.47
N HIS A 124 5.92 17.68 -0.30
CA HIS A 124 7.35 17.48 0.00
C HIS A 124 8.31 18.32 -0.84
N GLY A 125 7.84 18.97 -1.90
CA GLY A 125 8.70 19.67 -2.86
C GLY A 125 9.33 18.69 -3.85
N THR A 126 10.60 18.89 -4.20
CA THR A 126 11.28 18.01 -5.17
C THR A 126 11.62 16.66 -4.56
N VAL A 127 11.00 15.61 -5.10
CA VAL A 127 11.30 14.19 -4.82
C VAL A 127 12.27 13.67 -5.87
N TYR A 128 13.31 12.98 -5.42
CA TYR A 128 14.35 12.39 -6.28
C TYR A 128 14.19 10.86 -6.34
N LEU A 129 13.99 10.34 -7.55
CA LEU A 129 13.72 8.93 -7.81
C LEU A 129 14.94 8.26 -8.42
N ASP A 130 15.39 7.17 -7.80
CA ASP A 130 16.51 6.38 -8.29
C ASP A 130 16.08 5.46 -9.46
N PRO A 131 17.03 5.00 -10.30
CA PRO A 131 16.72 4.16 -11.45
C PRO A 131 15.97 2.86 -11.11
N MET A 132 16.23 2.24 -9.95
CA MET A 132 15.51 1.02 -9.53
C MET A 132 14.05 1.33 -9.26
N SER A 133 13.76 2.37 -8.48
CA SER A 133 12.38 2.79 -8.20
C SER A 133 11.63 3.14 -9.47
N LEU A 134 12.29 3.76 -10.47
CA LEU A 134 11.68 4.04 -11.76
C LEU A 134 11.23 2.80 -12.52
N LYS A 135 11.97 1.69 -12.43
CA LYS A 135 11.55 0.42 -13.06
C LYS A 135 10.22 -0.07 -12.53
N PHE A 136 9.90 0.16 -11.26
CA PHE A 136 8.59 -0.17 -10.68
C PHE A 136 7.54 0.91 -10.99
N ILE A 137 7.92 2.19 -10.92
CA ILE A 137 7.01 3.32 -11.18
C ILE A 137 6.48 3.26 -12.61
N ASP A 138 7.33 2.97 -13.59
CA ASP A 138 6.99 2.97 -15.01
C ASP A 138 6.35 1.63 -15.46
N THR A 139 5.55 1.01 -14.58
CA THR A 139 4.72 -0.18 -14.85
C THR A 139 3.24 0.16 -14.80
N GLU A 140 2.40 -0.54 -15.55
CA GLU A 140 0.95 -0.36 -15.50
C GLU A 140 0.37 -0.59 -14.11
N HIS A 141 0.98 -1.49 -13.34
CA HIS A 141 0.57 -1.85 -11.99
C HIS A 141 0.70 -0.67 -11.03
N PHE A 142 1.83 0.05 -11.08
CA PHE A 142 2.06 1.24 -10.27
C PHE A 142 1.33 2.46 -10.84
N GLN A 143 1.32 2.65 -12.16
CA GLN A 143 0.60 3.76 -12.80
C GLN A 143 -0.92 3.71 -12.55
N ARG A 144 -1.50 2.52 -12.30
CA ARG A 144 -2.89 2.34 -11.84
C ARG A 144 -3.23 3.19 -10.61
N LEU A 145 -2.26 3.41 -9.73
CA LEU A 145 -2.48 4.18 -8.49
C LEU A 145 -2.93 5.62 -8.75
N ARG A 146 -2.68 6.18 -9.95
CA ARG A 146 -3.12 7.54 -10.34
C ARG A 146 -4.64 7.69 -10.36
N ASP A 147 -5.33 6.60 -10.67
CA ASP A 147 -6.79 6.56 -10.78
C ASP A 147 -7.46 6.10 -9.47
N LEU A 148 -6.67 5.70 -8.47
CA LEU A 148 -7.15 5.25 -7.16
C LEU A 148 -7.12 6.39 -6.14
N LYS A 149 -8.30 6.99 -5.87
CA LYS A 149 -8.45 8.08 -4.89
C LYS A 149 -8.06 7.63 -3.48
N GLN A 150 -7.16 8.39 -2.86
CA GLN A 150 -6.63 8.13 -1.51
C GLN A 150 -7.76 7.94 -0.48
N LEU A 151 -8.72 8.87 -0.49
CA LEU A 151 -9.84 8.92 0.45
C LEU A 151 -11.13 8.35 -0.14
N GLY A 152 -11.04 7.49 -1.15
CA GLY A 152 -12.20 6.83 -1.76
C GLY A 152 -13.24 7.83 -2.28
N VAL A 153 -14.41 7.89 -1.63
CA VAL A 153 -15.53 8.76 -2.02
C VAL A 153 -15.57 10.10 -1.28
N SER A 154 -14.62 10.37 -0.38
CA SER A 154 -14.61 11.61 0.41
C SER A 154 -14.46 12.88 -0.43
N TYR A 155 -14.01 12.79 -1.69
CA TYR A 155 -14.03 13.91 -2.63
C TYR A 155 -15.43 14.47 -2.91
N MET A 156 -16.49 13.68 -2.65
CA MET A 156 -17.89 14.15 -2.75
C MET A 156 -18.29 15.08 -1.61
N VAL A 157 -17.52 15.10 -0.51
CA VAL A 157 -17.74 15.91 0.70
C VAL A 157 -16.68 17.00 0.82
N TYR A 158 -15.43 16.66 0.51
CA TYR A 158 -14.28 17.55 0.44
C TYR A 158 -13.83 17.65 -1.03
N PRO A 159 -14.30 18.63 -1.82
CA PRO A 159 -14.02 18.70 -3.26
C PRO A 159 -12.52 18.77 -3.62
N GLY A 160 -11.65 19.15 -2.69
CA GLY A 160 -10.19 19.15 -2.85
C GLY A 160 -9.52 17.78 -2.63
N ALA A 161 -10.20 16.80 -2.05
CA ALA A 161 -9.70 15.45 -1.76
C ALA A 161 -9.64 14.55 -3.01
N VAL A 162 -9.11 15.09 -4.11
CA VAL A 162 -9.00 14.42 -5.42
C VAL A 162 -7.67 13.70 -5.61
N HIS A 163 -6.78 13.77 -4.62
CA HIS A 163 -5.48 13.11 -4.63
C HIS A 163 -5.62 11.58 -4.67
N SER A 164 -4.61 10.94 -5.22
CA SER A 164 -4.54 9.51 -5.46
C SER A 164 -3.45 8.83 -4.64
N ARG A 165 -3.52 7.50 -4.60
CA ARG A 165 -2.50 6.64 -3.97
C ARG A 165 -1.13 6.81 -4.64
N PHE A 166 -1.08 7.25 -5.90
CA PHE A 166 0.19 7.44 -6.62
C PHE A 166 1.11 8.48 -5.97
N GLU A 167 0.62 9.70 -5.77
CA GLU A 167 1.43 10.76 -5.15
C GLU A 167 1.69 10.49 -3.66
N HIS A 168 0.78 9.78 -2.98
CA HIS A 168 1.01 9.29 -1.63
C HIS A 168 2.20 8.32 -1.58
N SER A 169 2.22 7.29 -2.43
CA SER A 169 3.34 6.35 -2.54
C SER A 169 4.68 7.03 -2.84
N LEU A 170 4.70 8.08 -3.68
CA LEU A 170 5.92 8.87 -3.91
C LEU A 170 6.36 9.65 -2.65
N GLY A 171 5.40 10.18 -1.90
CA GLY A 171 5.68 10.87 -0.64
C GLY A 171 6.19 9.93 0.46
N VAL A 172 5.63 8.72 0.57
CA VAL A 172 6.12 7.69 1.51
C VAL A 172 7.53 7.22 1.14
N TYR A 173 7.79 6.96 -0.15
CA TYR A 173 9.14 6.71 -0.67
C TYR A 173 10.13 7.83 -0.25
N TRP A 174 9.71 9.09 -0.41
CA TRP A 174 10.55 10.24 -0.07
C TRP A 174 10.85 10.30 1.42
N LEU A 175 9.83 10.18 2.28
CA LEU A 175 10.01 10.23 3.73
C LEU A 175 10.80 9.03 4.27
N ALA A 176 10.62 7.84 3.69
CA ALA A 176 11.43 6.66 3.99
C ALA A 176 12.91 6.92 3.67
N SER A 177 13.20 7.48 2.48
CA SER A 177 14.54 7.89 2.06
C SER A 177 15.16 8.91 3.03
N GLN A 178 14.40 9.94 3.43
CA GLN A 178 14.87 10.99 4.34
C GLN A 178 15.14 10.45 5.74
N SER A 179 14.31 9.53 6.23
CA SER A 179 14.48 8.89 7.54
C SER A 179 15.75 8.06 7.58
N LEU A 180 15.99 7.27 6.53
CA LEU A 180 17.19 6.45 6.45
C LEU A 180 18.47 7.29 6.25
N GLN A 181 18.41 8.33 5.40
CA GLN A 181 19.52 9.27 5.22
C GLN A 181 19.90 9.94 6.55
N HIS A 182 18.92 10.32 7.35
CA HIS A 182 19.14 10.87 8.68
C HIS A 182 19.84 9.85 9.59
N LEU A 183 19.33 8.62 9.69
CA LEU A 183 19.96 7.57 10.48
C LEU A 183 21.39 7.25 10.01
N GLN A 184 21.63 7.17 8.70
CA GLN A 184 22.97 6.98 8.13
C GLN A 184 23.93 8.12 8.50
N THR A 185 23.45 9.35 8.42
CA THR A 185 24.28 10.54 8.71
C THR A 185 24.74 10.58 10.17
N TYR A 186 23.87 10.17 11.11
CA TYR A 186 24.14 10.32 12.54
C TYR A 186 24.56 9.02 13.25
N GLN A 187 24.22 7.85 12.69
CA GLN A 187 24.40 6.53 13.29
C GLN A 187 24.84 5.46 12.25
N GLY A 188 25.22 5.84 11.03
CA GLY A 188 25.48 4.86 9.96
C GLY A 188 26.60 3.87 10.26
N ALA A 189 27.68 4.32 10.90
CA ALA A 189 28.84 3.47 11.23
C ALA A 189 28.53 2.42 12.32
N GLU A 190 27.61 2.71 13.24
CA GLU A 190 27.20 1.80 14.31
C GLU A 190 26.05 0.87 13.88
N LEU A 191 25.21 1.32 12.94
CA LEU A 191 24.05 0.57 12.46
C LEU A 191 24.32 -0.31 11.24
N ASP A 192 25.51 -0.21 10.64
CA ASP A 192 25.93 -1.00 9.47
C ASP A 192 24.92 -0.91 8.30
N ILE A 193 24.30 0.26 8.09
CA ILE A 193 23.28 0.45 7.04
C ILE A 193 23.97 0.42 5.67
N ASP A 194 23.70 -0.62 4.89
CA ASP A 194 24.29 -0.79 3.56
C ASP A 194 23.36 -0.28 2.43
N ARG A 195 23.82 -0.39 1.19
CA ARG A 195 23.06 0.04 0.01
C ARG A 195 21.78 -0.77 -0.25
N PHE A 196 21.76 -2.04 0.16
CA PHE A 196 20.60 -2.92 -0.03
C PHE A 196 19.51 -2.58 0.99
N ASP A 197 19.89 -2.20 2.21
CA ASP A 197 18.97 -1.67 3.22
C ASP A 197 18.32 -0.36 2.72
N VAL A 198 19.10 0.53 2.10
CA VAL A 198 18.58 1.75 1.48
C VAL A 198 17.56 1.45 0.40
N GLN A 199 17.93 0.60 -0.56
CA GLN A 199 17.03 0.24 -1.65
C GLN A 199 15.77 -0.45 -1.14
N ALA A 200 15.88 -1.35 -0.15
CA ALA A 200 14.75 -2.06 0.41
C ALA A 200 13.75 -1.13 1.12
N VAL A 201 14.23 -0.21 1.97
CA VAL A 201 13.36 0.75 2.67
C VAL A 201 12.66 1.70 1.68
N GLN A 202 13.39 2.15 0.66
CA GLN A 202 12.85 3.00 -0.39
C GLN A 202 11.75 2.30 -1.19
N LEU A 203 12.02 1.10 -1.69
CA LEU A 203 11.05 0.31 -2.45
C LEU A 203 9.86 -0.13 -1.59
N ALA A 204 10.07 -0.46 -0.31
CA ALA A 204 8.97 -0.74 0.61
C ALA A 204 8.07 0.49 0.77
N GLY A 205 8.63 1.67 1.00
CA GLY A 205 7.87 2.92 1.08
C GLY A 205 7.10 3.23 -0.22
N LEU A 206 7.72 2.98 -1.38
CA LEU A 206 7.08 3.16 -2.67
C LEU A 206 5.91 2.18 -2.89
N LEU A 207 6.11 0.90 -2.57
CA LEU A 207 5.23 -0.19 -3.00
C LEU A 207 4.21 -0.64 -1.95
N HIS A 208 4.26 -0.12 -0.72
CA HIS A 208 3.39 -0.55 0.37
C HIS A 208 1.88 -0.54 0.04
N ASP A 209 1.48 0.38 -0.83
CA ASP A 209 0.08 0.64 -1.21
C ASP A 209 -0.33 0.12 -2.59
N VAL A 210 0.57 -0.58 -3.30
CA VAL A 210 0.30 -1.07 -4.66
C VAL A 210 -0.86 -2.08 -4.71
N GLY A 211 -1.17 -2.72 -3.58
CA GLY A 211 -2.25 -3.68 -3.38
C GLY A 211 -3.64 -3.10 -3.17
N HIS A 212 -3.80 -1.77 -3.07
CA HIS A 212 -5.12 -1.18 -2.86
C HIS A 212 -6.08 -1.44 -4.04
N GLY A 213 -7.32 -1.81 -3.67
CA GLY A 213 -8.46 -1.96 -4.57
C GLY A 213 -9.23 -0.65 -4.82
N PRO A 214 -10.31 -0.71 -5.63
CA PRO A 214 -11.14 0.46 -5.96
C PRO A 214 -11.70 1.15 -4.72
N PHE A 215 -11.57 2.47 -4.62
CA PHE A 215 -11.97 3.26 -3.45
C PHE A 215 -11.20 2.93 -2.15
N SER A 216 -9.97 2.40 -2.28
CA SER A 216 -9.03 2.19 -1.18
C SER A 216 -9.63 1.38 -0.02
N HIS A 217 -9.63 1.90 1.22
CA HIS A 217 -10.13 1.18 2.39
C HIS A 217 -11.62 0.81 2.31
N MET A 218 -12.42 1.49 1.49
CA MET A 218 -13.82 1.11 1.27
C MET A 218 -13.93 -0.25 0.59
N PHE A 219 -12.98 -0.61 -0.29
CA PHE A 219 -12.94 -1.94 -0.89
C PHE A 219 -12.79 -3.02 0.17
N GLU A 220 -11.81 -2.82 1.05
CA GLU A 220 -11.39 -3.78 2.06
C GLU A 220 -12.41 -3.95 3.18
N HIS A 221 -12.82 -2.84 3.78
CA HIS A 221 -13.57 -2.86 5.03
C HIS A 221 -15.09 -2.82 4.82
N GLU A 222 -15.55 -2.31 3.67
CA GLU A 222 -16.99 -2.15 3.41
C GLU A 222 -17.52 -3.06 2.29
N PHE A 223 -16.81 -3.14 1.17
CA PHE A 223 -17.28 -3.89 0.00
C PHE A 223 -17.04 -5.40 0.14
N LEU A 224 -15.77 -5.83 0.29
CA LEU A 224 -15.41 -7.24 0.33
C LEU A 224 -16.17 -8.06 1.39
N PRO A 225 -16.36 -7.59 2.63
CA PRO A 225 -17.11 -8.35 3.64
C PRO A 225 -18.58 -8.59 3.27
N ARG A 226 -19.16 -7.75 2.38
CA ARG A 226 -20.55 -7.88 1.92
C ARG A 226 -20.70 -8.85 0.77
N VAL A 227 -19.68 -9.02 -0.06
CA VAL A 227 -19.71 -9.88 -1.25
C VAL A 227 -19.04 -11.23 -1.02
N ILE A 228 -18.07 -11.30 -0.12
CA ILE A 228 -17.30 -12.49 0.23
C ILE A 228 -17.28 -12.62 1.75
N SER A 229 -18.16 -13.47 2.28
CA SER A 229 -18.25 -13.72 3.71
C SER A 229 -16.93 -14.32 4.23
N GLY A 230 -16.41 -13.76 5.32
CA GLY A 230 -15.15 -14.22 5.92
C GLY A 230 -13.89 -13.86 5.14
N SER A 231 -13.96 -12.91 4.20
CA SER A 231 -12.77 -12.40 3.49
C SER A 231 -11.68 -11.97 4.48
N LYS A 232 -10.47 -12.49 4.28
CA LYS A 232 -9.24 -12.10 4.99
C LYS A 232 -8.33 -11.24 4.11
N TRP A 233 -8.87 -10.72 3.02
CA TRP A 233 -8.12 -9.87 2.11
C TRP A 233 -7.68 -8.60 2.83
N SER A 234 -6.41 -8.24 2.67
CA SER A 234 -5.87 -6.95 3.08
C SER A 234 -5.04 -6.37 1.95
N HIS A 235 -5.01 -5.04 1.84
CA HIS A 235 -4.20 -4.38 0.81
C HIS A 235 -2.70 -4.68 0.97
N GLU A 236 -2.19 -4.87 2.20
CA GLU A 236 -0.79 -5.20 2.46
C GLU A 236 -0.42 -6.58 1.89
N SER A 237 -1.26 -7.60 2.13
CA SER A 237 -1.05 -8.95 1.57
C SER A 237 -1.16 -8.98 0.04
N MET A 238 -1.95 -8.07 -0.54
CA MET A 238 -2.03 -7.91 -1.98
C MET A 238 -0.83 -7.13 -2.54
N SER A 239 -0.32 -6.14 -1.80
CA SER A 239 0.90 -5.41 -2.16
C SER A 239 2.08 -6.36 -2.25
N GLU A 240 2.26 -7.23 -1.25
CA GLU A 240 3.29 -8.29 -1.26
C GLU A 240 3.25 -9.12 -2.55
N LYS A 241 2.06 -9.63 -2.93
CA LYS A 241 1.88 -10.46 -4.12
C LYS A 241 2.10 -9.68 -5.42
N LEU A 242 1.67 -8.42 -5.47
CA LEU A 242 1.86 -7.57 -6.63
C LEU A 242 3.31 -7.18 -6.82
N VAL A 243 4.09 -7.01 -5.75
CA VAL A 243 5.52 -6.73 -5.85
C VAL A 243 6.24 -7.87 -6.57
N ASP A 244 5.99 -9.13 -6.19
CA ASP A 244 6.52 -10.31 -6.90
C ASP A 244 6.07 -10.31 -8.37
N TYR A 245 4.77 -10.13 -8.60
CA TYR A 245 4.21 -10.14 -9.96
C TYR A 245 4.84 -9.06 -10.86
N ILE A 246 5.02 -7.84 -10.34
CA ILE A 246 5.62 -6.72 -11.09
C ILE A 246 7.07 -7.03 -11.44
N ALA A 247 7.84 -7.55 -10.48
CA ALA A 247 9.25 -7.90 -10.70
C ALA A 247 9.38 -8.99 -11.79
N ASP A 248 8.55 -10.03 -11.70
CA ASP A 248 8.56 -11.15 -12.64
C ASP A 248 8.10 -10.74 -14.05
N GLN A 249 6.96 -10.05 -14.17
CA GLN A 249 6.38 -9.68 -15.47
C GLN A 249 7.23 -8.68 -16.25
N HIS A 250 7.89 -7.74 -15.56
CA HIS A 250 8.71 -6.72 -16.20
C HIS A 250 10.20 -7.06 -16.20
N HIS A 251 10.58 -8.26 -15.75
CA HIS A 251 11.97 -8.71 -15.65
C HIS A 251 12.87 -7.70 -14.93
N ILE A 252 12.39 -7.18 -13.81
CA ILE A 252 13.13 -6.22 -13.00
C ILE A 252 14.25 -6.97 -12.27
N ASP A 253 15.49 -6.70 -12.69
CA ASP A 253 16.69 -7.21 -12.02
C ASP A 253 16.84 -6.55 -10.64
N ILE A 254 16.32 -7.22 -9.61
CA ILE A 254 16.42 -6.86 -8.19
C ILE A 254 16.97 -8.05 -7.41
N ASP A 255 17.85 -7.77 -6.45
CA ASP A 255 18.39 -8.80 -5.58
C ASP A 255 17.27 -9.50 -4.78
N SER A 256 17.31 -10.84 -4.72
CA SER A 256 16.26 -11.64 -4.08
C SER A 256 16.13 -11.39 -2.57
N GLU A 257 17.24 -11.08 -1.89
CA GLU A 257 17.21 -10.74 -0.47
C GLU A 257 16.62 -9.34 -0.26
N CYS A 258 16.98 -8.38 -1.13
CA CYS A 258 16.35 -7.05 -1.15
C CYS A 258 14.84 -7.15 -1.37
N LEU A 259 14.39 -7.92 -2.37
CA LEU A 259 12.97 -8.13 -2.67
C LEU A 259 12.22 -8.79 -1.49
N ARG A 260 12.86 -9.76 -0.82
CA ARG A 260 12.31 -10.34 0.42
C ARG A 260 12.13 -9.27 1.50
N LYS A 261 13.17 -8.48 1.79
CA LYS A 261 13.11 -7.39 2.78
C LYS A 261 12.02 -6.37 2.46
N VAL A 262 11.86 -5.99 1.19
CA VAL A 262 10.77 -5.10 0.73
C VAL A 262 9.41 -5.66 1.14
N LYS A 263 9.15 -6.92 0.82
CA LYS A 263 7.88 -7.60 1.14
C LYS A 263 7.65 -7.70 2.65
N ASP A 264 8.67 -8.09 3.39
CA ASP A 264 8.59 -8.23 4.85
C ASP A 264 8.28 -6.88 5.53
N MET A 265 8.85 -5.76 5.03
CA MET A 265 8.53 -4.41 5.51
C MET A 265 7.11 -3.98 5.19
N ILE A 266 6.57 -4.34 4.02
CA ILE A 266 5.20 -4.00 3.62
C ILE A 266 4.16 -4.66 4.56
N ILE A 267 4.42 -5.90 4.98
CA ILE A 267 3.48 -6.67 5.83
C ILE A 267 3.82 -6.60 7.33
N ALA A 268 4.81 -5.79 7.73
CA ALA A 268 5.32 -5.73 9.09
C ALA A 268 4.27 -5.31 10.13
N SER A 269 3.29 -4.49 9.73
CA SER A 269 2.18 -4.07 10.59
C SER A 269 1.10 -5.13 10.76
N SER A 270 0.91 -6.00 9.76
CA SER A 270 -0.16 -7.00 9.71
C SER A 270 0.29 -8.38 10.24
N ASN A 271 1.59 -8.68 10.21
CA ASN A 271 2.14 -9.97 10.63
C ASN A 271 3.09 -9.83 11.83
N THR A 272 2.74 -10.46 12.95
CA THR A 272 3.62 -10.58 14.14
C THR A 272 4.83 -11.49 13.93
N ARG A 273 4.98 -12.06 12.73
CA ARG A 273 6.02 -13.02 12.35
C ARG A 273 7.07 -12.38 11.45
N VAL A 274 7.59 -11.21 11.82
CA VAL A 274 8.88 -10.78 11.26
C VAL A 274 9.89 -11.84 11.71
N THR A 275 10.31 -12.69 10.77
CA THR A 275 11.13 -13.86 11.05
C THR A 275 12.50 -13.37 11.48
N ASN A 276 12.83 -13.50 12.77
CA ASN A 276 14.13 -13.16 13.32
C ASN A 276 15.25 -13.95 12.62
N GLY A 277 15.74 -13.45 11.49
CA GLY A 277 17.09 -13.77 11.03
C GLY A 277 18.07 -13.23 12.06
N THR A 278 19.10 -14.00 12.41
CA THR A 278 20.08 -13.63 13.46
C THR A 278 20.87 -12.35 13.18
N ASN A 279 20.73 -11.75 11.98
CA ASN A 279 21.40 -10.53 11.52
C ASN A 279 20.44 -9.46 10.97
N GLU A 280 19.14 -9.56 11.24
CA GLU A 280 18.16 -8.65 10.65
C GLU A 280 18.05 -7.35 11.46
N LYS A 281 18.27 -6.21 10.81
CA LYS A 281 18.20 -4.86 11.38
C LYS A 281 16.73 -4.46 11.61
N ARG A 282 16.17 -4.77 12.77
CA ARG A 282 14.73 -4.63 13.04
C ARG A 282 14.26 -3.18 12.98
N PHE A 283 15.13 -2.22 13.32
CA PHE A 283 14.76 -0.79 13.24
C PHE A 283 14.34 -0.36 11.82
N LEU A 284 14.76 -1.06 10.76
CA LEU A 284 14.33 -0.74 9.38
C LEU A 284 12.82 -0.98 9.19
N TYR A 285 12.27 -1.99 9.87
CA TYR A 285 10.85 -2.35 9.81
C TYR A 285 9.94 -1.35 10.54
N ASP A 286 10.51 -0.50 11.39
CA ASP A 286 9.80 0.58 12.06
C ASP A 286 9.58 1.81 11.15
N ILE A 287 10.23 1.88 9.97
CA ILE A 287 10.19 3.08 9.11
C ILE A 287 8.90 3.15 8.30
N VAL A 288 8.57 2.10 7.54
CA VAL A 288 7.49 2.13 6.54
C VAL A 288 6.14 1.75 7.13
N ALA A 289 6.07 0.63 7.86
CA ALA A 289 4.85 0.10 8.45
C ALA A 289 5.11 -0.41 9.87
N ASN A 290 5.04 0.49 10.85
CA ASN A 290 5.45 0.20 12.21
C ASN A 290 4.36 -0.58 12.97
N GLY A 291 4.48 -1.91 13.00
CA GLY A 291 3.55 -2.77 13.73
C GLY A 291 3.63 -2.67 15.26
N ARG A 292 4.70 -2.09 15.81
CA ARG A 292 4.93 -2.01 17.25
C ARG A 292 4.12 -0.89 17.90
N ASN A 293 4.15 0.30 17.32
CA ASN A 293 3.53 1.49 17.89
C ASN A 293 2.77 2.35 16.87
N GLY A 294 2.85 2.04 15.58
CA GLY A 294 2.16 2.79 14.53
C GLY A 294 2.70 4.20 14.31
N ILE A 295 4.00 4.46 14.59
CA ILE A 295 4.70 5.68 14.20
C ILE A 295 5.58 5.35 12.99
N ASP A 296 5.11 5.70 11.80
CA ASP A 296 5.76 5.39 10.52
C ASP A 296 5.55 6.51 9.49
N VAL A 297 6.35 6.45 8.42
CA VAL A 297 6.37 7.49 7.37
C VAL A 297 5.14 7.47 6.46
N ASP A 298 4.40 6.36 6.39
CA ASP A 298 3.07 6.29 5.79
C ASP A 298 2.14 7.33 6.44
N LYS A 299 2.03 7.29 7.78
CA LYS A 299 1.22 8.26 8.55
C LYS A 299 1.71 9.69 8.42
N PHE A 300 3.02 9.89 8.28
CA PHE A 300 3.56 11.21 8.10
C PHE A 300 3.13 11.83 6.78
N ASP A 301 3.13 11.05 5.69
CA ASP A 301 2.67 11.51 4.38
C ASP A 301 1.15 11.74 4.38
N TYR A 302 0.35 10.70 4.68
CA TYR A 302 -1.10 10.84 4.46
C TYR A 302 -1.69 11.91 5.36
N ILE A 303 -1.22 12.09 6.60
CA ILE A 303 -1.71 13.18 7.45
C ILE A 303 -1.43 14.52 6.79
N ALA A 304 -0.20 14.79 6.35
CA ALA A 304 0.12 16.06 5.72
C ALA A 304 -0.66 16.27 4.41
N ARG A 305 -0.76 15.22 3.58
CA ARG A 305 -1.40 15.24 2.27
C ARG A 305 -2.92 15.38 2.37
N ASP A 306 -3.57 14.57 3.19
CA ASP A 306 -5.02 14.57 3.40
C ASP A 306 -5.47 15.90 4.00
N CYS A 307 -4.75 16.41 5.00
CA CYS A 307 -5.06 17.70 5.60
C CYS A 307 -5.00 18.83 4.56
N ARG A 308 -3.92 18.84 3.76
CA ARG A 308 -3.76 19.82 2.67
C ARG A 308 -4.89 19.72 1.65
N ALA A 309 -5.24 18.51 1.21
CA ALA A 309 -6.25 18.29 0.18
C ALA A 309 -7.67 18.60 0.67
N CYS A 310 -7.97 18.29 1.93
CA CYS A 310 -9.27 18.58 2.55
C CYS A 310 -9.41 20.03 3.05
N GLY A 311 -8.34 20.84 2.99
CA GLY A 311 -8.36 22.21 3.52
C GLY A 311 -8.44 22.26 5.05
N LEU A 312 -7.94 21.21 5.71
CA LEU A 312 -7.96 21.07 7.16
C LEU A 312 -6.56 21.38 7.73
N GLY A 313 -6.52 22.11 8.84
CA GLY A 313 -5.27 22.34 9.55
C GLY A 313 -4.80 21.07 10.28
N TYR A 314 -3.49 20.84 10.32
CA TYR A 314 -2.88 19.88 11.22
C TYR A 314 -1.73 20.52 11.97
N ASN A 315 -1.62 20.17 13.26
CA ASN A 315 -0.60 20.72 14.15
C ASN A 315 0.56 19.74 14.38
N PHE A 316 0.69 18.72 13.54
CA PHE A 316 1.71 17.69 13.64
C PHE A 316 2.91 18.00 12.73
N GLN A 317 4.12 18.09 13.29
CA GLN A 317 5.35 18.39 12.54
C GLN A 317 6.19 17.13 12.36
N PHE A 318 5.87 16.32 11.34
CA PHE A 318 6.61 15.06 11.08
C PHE A 318 8.12 15.27 10.89
N ARG A 319 8.53 16.40 10.29
CA ARG A 319 9.97 16.73 10.10
C ARG A 319 10.74 16.71 11.41
N ARG A 320 10.10 17.14 12.50
CA ARG A 320 10.72 17.13 13.83
C ARG A 320 10.93 15.72 14.37
N LEU A 321 10.01 14.79 14.09
CA LEU A 321 10.21 13.37 14.41
C LEU A 321 11.33 12.77 13.56
N VAL A 322 11.29 12.98 12.24
CA VAL A 322 12.33 12.50 11.30
C VAL A 322 13.73 13.01 11.70
N GLN A 323 13.86 14.28 12.09
CA GLN A 323 15.15 14.86 12.47
C GLN A 323 15.60 14.52 13.90
N SER A 324 14.74 13.93 14.72
CA SER A 324 15.07 13.59 16.11
C SER A 324 15.15 12.08 16.37
N MET A 325 14.72 11.25 15.41
CA MET A 325 14.80 9.79 15.56
C MET A 325 16.25 9.32 15.76
N ARG A 326 16.37 8.29 16.59
CA ARG A 326 17.60 7.56 16.86
C ARG A 326 17.30 6.08 16.96
N VAL A 327 18.25 5.22 16.64
CA VAL A 327 18.15 3.79 16.91
C VAL A 327 18.78 3.48 18.27
N MET A 328 18.05 2.78 19.14
CA MET A 328 18.52 2.25 20.42
C MET A 328 17.96 0.85 20.57
N ASP A 329 18.81 -0.12 20.93
CA ASP A 329 18.42 -1.53 21.09
C ASP A 329 17.66 -2.10 19.87
N ASP A 330 18.07 -1.70 18.66
CA ASP A 330 17.46 -2.10 17.37
C ASP A 330 15.99 -1.62 17.19
N GLU A 331 15.63 -0.51 17.84
CA GLU A 331 14.32 0.14 17.75
C GLU A 331 14.44 1.63 17.43
N ILE A 332 13.50 2.16 16.64
CA ILE A 332 13.41 3.61 16.43
C ILE A 332 12.85 4.28 17.69
N CYS A 333 13.68 5.12 18.30
CA CYS A 333 13.39 5.89 19.50
C CYS A 333 13.37 7.39 19.22
N TYR A 334 12.58 8.11 20.02
CA TYR A 334 12.47 9.56 19.97
C TYR A 334 12.84 10.16 21.33
N PRO A 335 13.51 11.33 21.39
CA PRO A 335 13.80 12.02 22.64
C PRO A 335 12.51 12.28 23.43
N ALA A 336 12.54 12.13 24.75
CA ALA A 336 11.36 12.32 25.61
C ALA A 336 10.67 13.69 25.43
N LYS A 337 11.43 14.74 25.08
CA LYS A 337 10.90 16.08 24.76
C LYS A 337 9.97 16.12 23.54
N GLU A 338 9.97 15.08 22.71
CA GLU A 338 9.10 14.94 21.53
C GLU A 338 7.73 14.33 21.85
N TYR A 339 7.44 14.02 23.12
CA TYR A 339 6.16 13.41 23.50
C TYR A 339 4.93 14.20 23.01
N LEU A 340 4.99 15.53 23.01
CA LEU A 340 3.89 16.37 22.47
C LEU A 340 3.74 16.22 20.95
N THR A 341 4.84 16.05 20.21
CA THR A 341 4.81 15.84 18.77
C THR A 341 4.14 14.49 18.46
N VAL A 342 4.48 13.45 19.23
CA VAL A 342 3.85 12.12 19.14
C VAL A 342 2.37 12.17 19.54
N HIS A 343 2.02 12.89 20.62
CA HIS A 343 0.62 13.07 21.00
C HIS A 343 -0.18 13.77 19.89
N LYS A 344 0.40 14.80 19.25
CA LYS A 344 -0.23 15.51 18.14
C LYS A 344 -0.40 14.63 16.90
N LEU A 345 0.52 13.71 16.62
CA LEU A 345 0.37 12.70 15.57
C LEU A 345 -0.92 11.90 15.78
N PHE A 346 -1.07 11.27 16.94
CA PHE A 346 -2.23 10.42 17.22
C PHE A 346 -3.53 11.22 17.39
N ALA A 347 -3.48 12.41 17.99
CA ALA A 347 -4.64 13.29 18.07
C ALA A 347 -5.13 13.70 16.68
N THR A 348 -4.21 14.10 15.79
CA THR A 348 -4.54 14.41 14.39
C THR A 348 -5.12 13.17 13.72
N ARG A 349 -4.46 12.01 13.81
CA ARG A 349 -4.99 10.76 13.23
C ARG A 349 -6.42 10.45 13.68
N MET A 350 -6.76 10.66 14.95
CA MET A 350 -8.13 10.47 15.45
C MET A 350 -9.11 11.47 14.83
N THR A 351 -8.70 12.73 14.66
CA THR A 351 -9.50 13.76 13.97
C THR A 351 -9.71 13.48 12.49
N PHE A 352 -8.83 12.72 11.83
CA PHE A 352 -8.94 12.35 10.40
C PHE A 352 -9.34 10.88 10.18
N GLY A 353 -9.67 10.16 11.24
CA GLY A 353 -10.03 8.76 11.17
C GLY A 353 -11.36 8.47 10.45
N PRO A 354 -11.74 7.19 10.33
CA PRO A 354 -12.92 6.76 9.59
C PRO A 354 -14.25 7.39 10.05
N GLY A 355 -14.32 7.97 11.25
CA GLY A 355 -15.53 8.62 11.76
C GLY A 355 -15.71 10.09 11.37
N SER A 356 -14.66 10.77 10.89
CA SER A 356 -14.65 12.22 10.62
C SER A 356 -14.47 12.58 9.15
N VAL A 357 -13.81 11.71 8.38
CA VAL A 357 -13.65 11.85 6.91
C VAL A 357 -14.72 11.09 6.12
N TYR A 358 -15.40 10.13 6.75
CA TYR A 358 -16.59 9.47 6.20
C TYR A 358 -17.81 10.01 6.95
N PRO A 359 -18.74 10.72 6.29
CA PRO A 359 -19.94 11.18 6.98
C PRO A 359 -20.69 9.97 7.56
N CYS A 360 -21.00 10.08 8.85
CA CYS A 360 -21.94 9.18 9.52
C CYS A 360 -23.25 9.14 8.74
N LYS A 361 -23.84 7.94 8.64
CA LYS A 361 -25.10 7.62 7.93
C LYS A 361 -26.10 8.78 7.99
N SER A 362 -26.46 9.33 6.82
CA SER A 362 -27.61 10.22 6.69
C SER A 362 -28.91 9.43 6.94
N LYS A 363 -29.34 9.36 8.19
CA LYS A 363 -30.76 9.11 8.50
C LYS A 363 -31.41 10.45 8.79
N GLY A 364 -32.02 11.03 7.76
CA GLY A 364 -32.73 12.32 7.84
C GLY A 364 -31.81 13.52 7.66
N ASN A 365 -32.42 14.65 7.28
CA ASN A 365 -31.82 15.91 6.84
C ASN A 365 -30.99 16.68 7.89
N ARG A 366 -30.36 16.02 8.86
CA ARG A 366 -29.49 16.67 9.85
C ARG A 366 -28.31 15.78 10.18
N ALA A 367 -27.11 16.23 9.82
CA ALA A 367 -25.87 15.71 10.35
C ALA A 367 -25.68 16.31 11.75
N TYR A 368 -25.63 15.47 12.78
CA TYR A 368 -25.22 15.85 14.12
C TYR A 368 -23.85 15.24 14.39
N ALA A 369 -22.92 16.02 14.93
CA ALA A 369 -21.70 15.52 15.56
C ALA A 369 -22.07 14.99 16.96
N CYS A 370 -21.61 13.78 17.31
CA CYS A 370 -21.66 13.30 18.68
C CYS A 370 -20.44 13.81 19.46
#